data_AF-A0A2A1ZMA7-F1
#
_entry.id   AF-A0A2A1ZMA7-F1
#
_cell.length_a   1.000
_cell.length_b   1.000
_cell.length_c   1.000
_cell.angle_alpha   90.00
_cell.angle_beta   90.00
_cell.angle_gamma   90.00
#
_symmetry.space_group_name_H-M   'P 1'
#
loop_
_entity.id
_entity.type
_entity.pdbx_description
1 polymer ?
#
loop_
_entity_poly.entity_id
_entity_poly.type
_entity_poly.pdbx_seq_one_letter_code
_entity_poly.pdbx_strand_id
1 'polypeptide(L)'
;MSELKSVLAELIKFRDERSWGQFHTPENLTKSIIIEASELLENFQWGPDIDDLSNIKDEVADVFSYLLLLCDRLDIDIIEETKRKIKVNCDKYPIEKAYGISKKYNKL
;
A
#
# COMPACT_ATOMS: atom_id res chain seq x y z
N MET A 1 10.74 12.26 -6.03
CA MET A 1 9.34 12.65 -6.35
C MET A 1 8.99 12.41 -7.81
N SER A 2 9.96 12.47 -8.76
CA SER A 2 9.72 12.17 -10.19
C SER A 2 9.25 10.74 -10.41
N GLU A 3 9.91 9.75 -9.80
CA GLU A 3 9.64 8.33 -10.09
C GLU A 3 8.21 7.91 -9.72
N LEU A 4 7.73 8.30 -8.53
CA LEU A 4 6.36 7.99 -8.11
C LEU A 4 5.31 8.60 -9.05
N LYS A 5 5.56 9.82 -9.50
CA LYS A 5 4.69 10.50 -10.47
C LYS A 5 4.75 9.83 -11.84
N SER A 6 5.91 9.31 -12.24
CA SER A 6 6.07 8.52 -13.48
C SER A 6 5.23 7.25 -13.41
N VAL A 7 5.36 6.46 -12.34
CA VAL A 7 4.59 5.23 -12.14
C VAL A 7 3.09 5.52 -12.13
N LEU A 8 2.65 6.56 -11.41
CA LEU A 8 1.23 6.95 -11.41
C LEU A 8 0.75 7.35 -12.81
N ALA A 9 1.55 8.09 -13.57
CA ALA A 9 1.20 8.47 -14.94
C ALA A 9 1.08 7.26 -15.87
N GLU A 10 1.94 6.26 -15.72
CA GLU A 10 1.87 5.00 -16.46
C GLU A 10 0.62 4.19 -16.10
N LEU A 11 0.27 4.10 -14.82
CA LEU A 11 -0.97 3.46 -14.34
C LEU A 11 -2.23 4.15 -14.87
N ILE A 12 -2.25 5.49 -14.83
CA ILE A 12 -3.36 6.30 -15.37
C ILE A 12 -3.48 6.09 -16.89
N LYS A 13 -2.36 6.12 -17.61
CA LYS A 13 -2.35 5.86 -19.05
C LYS A 13 -2.89 4.47 -19.36
N PHE A 14 -2.42 3.43 -18.66
CA PHE A 14 -2.88 2.06 -18.83
C PHE A 14 -4.38 1.91 -18.60
N ARG A 15 -4.90 2.55 -17.52
CA ARG A 15 -6.33 2.60 -17.18
C ARG A 15 -7.14 3.27 -18.28
N ASP A 16 -6.70 4.42 -18.75
CA ASP A 16 -7.45 5.27 -19.68
C ASP A 16 -7.45 4.70 -21.11
N GLU A 17 -6.36 4.06 -21.54
CA GLU A 17 -6.31 3.29 -22.80
C GLU A 17 -7.38 2.18 -22.87
N ARG A 18 -7.82 1.69 -21.71
CA ARG A 18 -8.87 0.67 -21.57
C ARG A 18 -10.23 1.25 -21.18
N SER A 19 -10.34 2.57 -21.05
CA SER A 19 -11.53 3.26 -20.54
C SER A 19 -11.99 2.75 -19.17
N TRP A 20 -11.06 2.27 -18.32
CA TRP A 20 -11.37 1.69 -17.01
C TRP A 20 -11.56 2.73 -15.91
N GLY A 21 -11.30 4.02 -16.18
CA GLY A 21 -11.52 5.10 -15.23
C GLY A 21 -12.94 5.17 -14.66
N GLN A 22 -13.94 4.64 -15.38
CA GLN A 22 -15.32 4.52 -14.91
C GLN A 22 -15.52 3.48 -13.79
N PHE A 23 -14.68 2.44 -13.74
CA PHE A 23 -14.74 1.36 -12.74
C PHE A 23 -13.87 1.65 -11.52
N HIS A 24 -12.90 2.55 -11.65
CA HIS A 24 -11.96 2.94 -10.59
C HIS A 24 -12.61 3.93 -9.59
N THR A 25 -13.74 3.53 -9.00
CA THR A 25 -14.36 4.24 -7.87
C THR A 25 -13.52 4.00 -6.59
N PRO A 26 -13.57 4.90 -5.59
CA PRO A 26 -12.87 4.67 -4.32
C PRO A 26 -13.25 3.34 -3.66
N GLU A 27 -14.53 2.95 -3.76
CA GLU A 27 -15.02 1.66 -3.27
C GLU A 27 -14.34 0.48 -3.99
N ASN A 28 -14.33 0.50 -5.32
CA ASN A 28 -13.76 -0.61 -6.10
C ASN A 28 -12.25 -0.71 -5.93
N LEU A 29 -11.54 0.42 -5.94
CA LEU A 29 -10.10 0.45 -5.70
C LEU A 29 -9.75 -0.05 -4.30
N THR A 30 -10.55 0.29 -3.29
CA THR A 30 -10.37 -0.24 -1.93
C THR A 30 -10.57 -1.75 -1.88
N LYS A 31 -11.56 -2.28 -2.60
CA LYS A 31 -11.76 -3.74 -2.72
C LYS A 31 -10.56 -4.40 -3.38
N SER A 32 -10.06 -3.86 -4.50
CA SER A 32 -8.87 -4.37 -5.18
C SER A 32 -7.68 -4.41 -4.24
N ILE A 33 -7.39 -3.34 -3.48
CA ILE A 33 -6.29 -3.34 -2.50
C ILE A 33 -6.38 -4.52 -1.52
N ILE A 34 -7.58 -4.85 -1.03
CA ILE A 34 -7.76 -5.95 -0.08
C ILE A 34 -7.63 -7.31 -0.76
N ILE A 35 -8.06 -7.44 -2.02
CA ILE A 35 -7.90 -8.67 -2.81
C ILE A 35 -6.40 -8.96 -2.98
N GLU A 36 -5.63 -8.03 -3.54
CA GLU A 36 -4.19 -8.25 -3.78
C GLU A 36 -3.40 -8.37 -2.47
N ALA A 37 -3.82 -7.68 -1.40
CA ALA A 37 -3.22 -7.88 -0.08
C ALA A 37 -3.52 -9.27 0.50
N SER A 38 -4.63 -9.89 0.11
CA SER A 38 -4.98 -11.27 0.49
C SER A 38 -4.20 -12.28 -0.35
N GLU A 39 -3.96 -12.01 -1.63
CA GLU A 39 -3.09 -12.82 -2.49
C GLU A 39 -1.63 -12.75 -1.98
N LEU A 40 -1.15 -11.57 -1.59
CA LEU A 40 0.14 -11.41 -0.90
C LEU A 40 0.20 -12.24 0.39
N LEU A 41 -0.88 -12.27 1.18
CA LEU A 41 -0.95 -13.05 2.42
C LEU A 41 -0.92 -14.56 2.15
N GLU A 42 -1.52 -15.03 1.04
CA GLU A 42 -1.59 -16.45 0.69
C GLU A 42 -0.20 -17.08 0.56
N ASN A 43 0.80 -16.32 0.10
CA ASN A 43 2.20 -16.74 0.02
C ASN A 43 2.79 -17.18 1.39
N PHE A 44 2.16 -16.81 2.50
CA PHE A 44 2.58 -17.16 3.86
C PHE A 44 1.51 -17.98 4.61
N GLN A 45 0.49 -18.51 3.91
CA GLN A 45 -0.64 -19.21 4.53
C GLN A 45 -0.20 -20.45 5.33
N TRP A 46 0.82 -21.17 4.83
CA TRP A 46 1.24 -22.46 5.38
C TRP A 46 2.57 -22.40 6.16
N GLY A 47 3.21 -21.24 6.21
CA GLY A 47 4.50 -21.08 6.89
C GLY A 47 5.19 -19.76 6.56
N PRO A 48 6.33 -19.49 7.22
CA PRO A 48 7.12 -18.28 6.99
C PRO A 48 8.09 -18.38 5.80
N ASP A 49 8.15 -19.54 5.14
CA ASP A 49 9.10 -19.81 4.07
C ASP A 49 8.72 -19.06 2.79
N ILE A 50 9.74 -18.61 2.05
CA ILE A 50 9.55 -17.89 0.79
C ILE A 50 9.63 -18.90 -0.35
N ASP A 51 8.48 -19.48 -0.69
CA ASP A 51 8.38 -20.50 -1.73
C ASP A 51 8.33 -19.89 -3.15
N ASP A 52 7.66 -18.75 -3.32
CA ASP A 52 7.57 -18.03 -4.60
C ASP A 52 7.81 -16.52 -4.44
N LEU A 53 9.10 -16.14 -4.50
CA LEU A 53 9.50 -14.74 -4.45
C LEU A 53 9.02 -13.93 -5.67
N SER A 54 8.73 -14.57 -6.80
CA SER A 54 8.22 -13.86 -7.98
C SER A 54 6.80 -13.40 -7.71
N ASN A 55 5.93 -14.32 -7.27
CA ASN A 55 4.55 -14.03 -6.93
C ASN A 55 4.46 -12.93 -5.85
N ILE A 56 5.25 -13.03 -4.77
CA ILE A 56 5.30 -11.99 -3.73
C ILE A 56 5.63 -10.60 -4.29
N LYS A 57 6.54 -10.50 -5.27
CA LYS A 57 6.89 -9.20 -5.86
C LYS A 57 5.74 -8.63 -6.68
N ASP A 58 5.04 -9.48 -7.42
CA ASP A 58 3.89 -9.09 -8.23
C ASP A 58 2.76 -8.60 -7.32
N GLU A 59 2.40 -9.35 -6.27
CA GLU A 59 1.35 -8.93 -5.32
C GLU A 59 1.68 -7.64 -4.55
N VAL A 60 2.95 -7.45 -4.18
CA VAL A 60 3.39 -6.18 -3.58
C VAL A 60 3.22 -5.02 -4.56
N ALA A 61 3.51 -5.23 -5.84
CA ALA A 61 3.35 -4.22 -6.88
C ALA A 61 1.87 -3.92 -7.14
N ASP A 62 0.99 -4.93 -7.09
CA ASP A 62 -0.44 -4.77 -7.31
C ASP A 62 -1.12 -4.02 -6.17
N VAL A 63 -0.82 -4.38 -4.91
CA VAL A 63 -1.26 -3.60 -3.73
C VAL A 63 -0.85 -2.13 -3.86
N PHE A 64 0.41 -1.88 -4.25
CA PHE A 64 0.91 -0.53 -4.40
C PHE A 64 0.22 0.22 -5.54
N SER A 65 0.00 -0.44 -6.68
CA SER A 65 -0.63 0.15 -7.86
C SER A 65 -2.05 0.61 -7.59
N TYR A 66 -2.88 -0.24 -6.95
CA TYR A 66 -4.23 0.16 -6.58
C TYR A 66 -4.26 1.24 -5.49
N LEU A 67 -3.31 1.23 -4.56
CA LEU A 67 -3.17 2.31 -3.58
C LEU A 67 -2.87 3.65 -4.25
N LEU A 68 -1.96 3.68 -5.23
CA LEU A 68 -1.67 4.91 -5.98
C LEU A 68 -2.87 5.42 -6.77
N LEU A 69 -3.59 4.52 -7.43
CA LEU A 69 -4.82 4.86 -8.16
C LEU A 69 -5.92 5.37 -7.21
N LEU A 70 -6.02 4.81 -5.99
CA LEU A 70 -6.94 5.30 -4.97
C LEU A 70 -6.55 6.71 -4.49
N CYS A 71 -5.26 6.94 -4.25
CA CYS A 71 -4.75 8.25 -3.87
C CYS A 71 -5.00 9.30 -4.95
N ASP A 72 -4.75 8.98 -6.23
CA ASP A 72 -5.10 9.83 -7.37
C ASP A 72 -6.60 10.16 -7.40
N ARG A 73 -7.44 9.14 -7.22
CA ARG A 73 -8.90 9.30 -7.24
C ARG A 73 -9.44 10.17 -6.09
N LEU A 74 -8.74 10.20 -4.96
CA LEU A 74 -9.14 10.92 -3.75
C LEU A 74 -8.35 12.23 -3.53
N ASP A 75 -7.46 12.60 -4.45
CA ASP A 75 -6.56 13.75 -4.32
C ASP A 75 -5.71 13.71 -3.04
N ILE A 76 -5.11 12.55 -2.77
CA ILE A 76 -4.23 12.31 -1.60
C ILE A 76 -2.77 12.34 -2.04
N ASP A 77 -1.99 13.27 -1.49
CA ASP A 77 -0.51 13.17 -1.55
C ASP A 77 -0.04 12.11 -0.54
N ILE A 78 0.15 10.88 -1.05
CA ILE A 78 0.57 9.74 -0.24
C ILE A 78 1.92 9.96 0.44
N ILE A 79 2.82 10.76 -0.14
CA ILE A 79 4.14 11.04 0.44
C ILE A 79 4.00 12.00 1.62
N GLU A 80 3.22 13.06 1.46
CA GLU A 80 2.95 14.01 2.54
C GLU A 80 2.24 13.31 3.70
N GLU A 81 1.17 12.57 3.41
CA GLU A 81 0.40 11.86 4.43
C GLU A 81 1.23 10.78 5.15
N THR A 82 2.10 10.09 4.42
CA THR A 82 3.03 9.13 5.03
C THR A 82 4.02 9.82 5.98
N LYS A 83 4.60 10.95 5.58
CA LYS A 83 5.51 11.73 6.45
C LYS A 83 4.79 12.25 7.70
N ARG A 84 3.56 12.75 7.55
CA ARG A 84 2.71 13.17 8.67
C ARG A 84 2.45 12.00 9.62
N LYS A 85 2.10 10.84 9.07
CA LYS A 85 1.80 9.63 9.86
C LYS A 85 3.04 9.09 10.59
N ILE A 86 4.22 9.13 9.98
CA ILE A 86 5.49 8.75 10.63
C ILE A 86 5.71 9.58 11.89
N LYS A 87 5.55 10.92 11.82
CA LYS A 87 5.68 11.80 12.99
C LYS A 87 4.72 11.39 14.12
N VAL A 88 3.45 11.18 13.78
CA VAL A 88 2.44 10.70 14.74
C VAL A 88 2.82 9.33 15.34
N ASN A 89 3.43 8.44 14.57
CA ASN A 89 3.87 7.15 15.07
C ASN A 89 5.10 7.28 15.99
N CYS A 90 6.04 8.20 15.72
CA CYS A 90 7.15 8.49 16.63
C CYS A 90 6.65 8.95 18.00
N ASP A 91 5.62 9.80 18.04
CA ASP A 91 5.02 10.27 19.30
C ASP A 91 4.30 9.13 20.05
N LYS A 92 3.68 8.19 19.32
CA LYS A 92 3.00 7.03 19.90
C LYS A 92 3.96 5.93 20.37
N TYR A 93 5.11 5.78 19.73
CA TYR A 93 6.10 4.74 20.00
C TYR A 93 7.48 5.37 20.28
N PRO A 94 7.67 6.05 21.42
CA PRO A 94 8.99 6.58 21.79
C PRO A 94 10.03 5.46 21.89
N ILE A 95 11.26 5.73 21.45
CA ILE A 95 12.36 4.74 21.41
C ILE A 95 12.54 4.05 22.77
N GLU A 96 12.56 4.83 23.86
CA GLU A 96 12.77 4.35 25.23
C GLU A 96 11.71 3.34 25.69
N LYS A 97 10.51 3.37 25.11
CA LYS A 97 9.39 2.51 25.49
C LYS A 97 9.13 1.38 24.50
N ALA A 98 9.47 1.58 23.22
CA ALA A 98 9.09 0.69 22.13
C ALA A 98 10.25 -0.15 21.56
N TYR A 99 11.50 0.13 21.94
CA TYR A 99 12.65 -0.60 21.41
C TYR A 99 12.57 -2.11 21.70
N GLY A 100 12.59 -2.94 20.64
CA GLY A 100 12.52 -4.40 20.74
C GLY A 100 11.16 -4.98 21.16
N ILE A 101 10.10 -4.15 21.23
CA ILE A 101 8.79 -4.54 21.75
C ILE A 101 7.70 -4.27 20.70
N SER A 102 6.95 -5.30 20.32
CA SER A 102 5.84 -5.21 19.35
C SER A 102 4.47 -4.90 20.00
N LYS A 103 4.44 -4.56 21.29
CA LYS A 103 3.22 -4.20 22.00
C LYS A 103 2.65 -2.90 21.43
N LYS A 104 1.33 -2.84 21.30
CA LYS A 104 0.61 -1.63 20.91
C LYS A 104 0.89 -0.49 21.91
N TYR A 105 0.95 0.75 21.44
CA TYR A 105 1.33 1.93 22.25
C TYR A 105 0.59 2.10 23.59
N ASN A 106 -0.65 1.61 23.69
CA ASN A 106 -1.43 1.63 24.93
C ASN A 106 -1.06 0.52 25.94
N LYS A 107 -0.04 -0.28 25.62
CA LYS A 107 0.51 -1.39 26.42
C LYS A 107 2.05 -1.30 26.54
N LEU A 108 2.63 -0.16 26.18
CA LEU A 108 4.07 0.15 26.33
C LEU A 108 4.38 0.70 27.73
#